data_AF-A0A520BQZ8-F1
#
_entry.id   AF-A0A520BQZ8-F1
#
_cell.length_a   1.000
_cell.length_b   1.000
_cell.length_c   1.000
_cell.angle_alpha   90.00
_cell.angle_beta   90.00
_cell.angle_gamma   90.00
#
_symmetry.space_group_name_H-M   'P 1'
#
loop_
_entity.id
_entity.type
_entity.pdbx_description
1 polymer ?
#
loop_
_entity_poly.entity_id
_entity_poly.type
_entity_poly.pdbx_seq_one_letter_code
_entity_poly.pdbx_strand_id
1 'polypeptide(L)'
;MSDAQSVWHLDGGRAMTLAGGAEARRLAVARGRVWLTLSGTADQPAEDKWLEAGEAVALAPGQTVVLEGWPAADFELLLPPGSTSSSRGLFGSRLFGR
;
A
#
# COMPACT_ATOMS: atom_id res chain seq x y z
N MET A 1 -13.23 18.06 1.39
CA MET A 1 -12.32 17.36 0.49
C MET A 1 -12.48 15.89 0.80
N SER A 2 -13.26 15.15 -0.01
CA SER A 2 -13.37 13.69 0.16
C SER A 2 -12.12 13.06 -0.44
N ASP A 3 -11.14 12.74 0.40
CA ASP A 3 -10.20 11.68 0.06
C ASP A 3 -11.03 10.43 -0.15
N ALA A 4 -11.00 9.87 -1.36
CA ALA A 4 -11.70 8.63 -1.65
C ALA A 4 -11.05 7.50 -0.83
N GLN A 5 -11.55 7.29 0.38
CA GLN A 5 -11.20 6.14 1.21
C GLN A 5 -11.86 4.91 0.60
N SER A 6 -11.12 4.22 -0.26
CA SER A 6 -11.50 2.89 -0.72
C SER A 6 -11.08 1.89 0.35
N VAL A 7 -12.04 1.27 1.02
CA VAL A 7 -11.81 0.11 1.89
C VAL A 7 -11.55 -1.11 1.00
N TRP A 8 -10.44 -1.81 1.25
CA TRP A 8 -10.04 -3.01 0.52
C TRP A 8 -10.24 -4.23 1.40
N HIS A 9 -10.74 -5.32 0.80
CA HIS A 9 -10.93 -6.60 1.47
C HIS A 9 -9.84 -7.60 1.06
N LEU A 10 -9.30 -8.34 2.03
CA LEU A 10 -8.32 -9.40 1.84
C LEU A 10 -8.74 -10.67 2.58
N ASP A 11 -9.03 -11.73 1.83
CA ASP A 11 -9.34 -13.05 2.38
C ASP A 11 -8.14 -13.67 3.09
N GLY A 12 -8.41 -14.62 3.99
CA GLY A 12 -7.41 -15.45 4.64
C GLY A 12 -6.54 -16.22 3.65
N GLY A 13 -5.23 -16.21 3.87
CA GLY A 13 -4.28 -16.90 2.99
C GLY A 13 -4.13 -16.24 1.61
N ARG A 14 -4.78 -15.10 1.35
CA ARG A 14 -4.48 -14.26 0.19
C ARG A 14 -3.52 -13.16 0.58
N ALA A 15 -2.47 -13.05 -0.22
CA ALA A 15 -1.51 -11.96 -0.13
C ALA A 15 -1.66 -10.98 -1.28
N MET A 16 -1.35 -9.71 -1.03
CA MET A 16 -1.20 -8.68 -2.06
C MET A 16 0.01 -7.80 -1.79
N THR A 17 0.57 -7.22 -2.86
CA THR A 17 1.69 -6.29 -2.76
C THR A 17 1.21 -4.88 -3.09
N LEU A 18 1.42 -3.94 -2.17
CA LEU A 18 1.31 -2.52 -2.46
C LEU A 18 2.66 -1.99 -2.89
N ALA A 19 2.76 -1.57 -4.15
CA ALA A 19 3.95 -0.92 -4.67
C ALA A 19 4.22 0.40 -3.92
N GLY A 20 5.50 0.78 -3.87
CA GLY A 20 5.94 2.09 -3.39
C GLY A 20 5.24 3.24 -4.13
N GLY A 21 4.68 4.17 -3.37
CA GLY A 21 4.12 5.42 -3.89
C GLY A 21 5.14 6.56 -3.80
N ALA A 22 4.94 7.63 -4.56
CA ALA A 22 5.80 8.82 -4.49
C ALA A 22 5.68 9.56 -3.15
N GLU A 23 4.51 9.49 -2.51
CA GLU A 23 4.21 10.15 -1.25
C GLU A 23 4.20 9.15 -0.09
N ALA A 24 4.38 9.68 1.11
CA ALA A 24 4.12 8.93 2.33
C ALA A 24 2.65 8.51 2.37
N ARG A 25 2.37 7.32 2.88
CA ARG A 25 1.01 6.77 2.98
C ARG A 25 0.80 6.19 4.36
N ARG A 26 -0.46 6.01 4.76
CA ARG A 26 -0.81 5.30 5.99
C ARG A 26 -1.67 4.11 5.64
N LEU A 27 -1.27 2.93 6.10
CA LEU A 27 -2.06 1.72 5.99
C LEU A 27 -2.77 1.49 7.32
N ALA A 28 -4.10 1.49 7.32
CA ALA A 28 -4.92 1.34 8.52
C ALA A 28 -5.83 0.11 8.39
N VAL A 29 -5.87 -0.73 9.42
CA VAL A 29 -6.76 -1.91 9.44
C VAL A 29 -8.10 -1.50 10.03
N ALA A 30 -9.16 -1.62 9.25
CA ALA A 30 -10.52 -1.30 9.68
C ALA A 30 -11.16 -2.49 10.42
N ARG A 31 -10.94 -3.72 9.93
CA ARG A 31 -11.48 -4.95 10.51
C ARG A 31 -10.50 -6.11 10.34
N GLY A 32 -10.56 -7.07 11.26
CA GLY A 32 -9.71 -8.27 11.20
C GLY A 32 -8.25 -7.95 11.53
N ARG A 33 -7.33 -8.75 10.98
CA ARG A 33 -5.88 -8.60 11.20
C ARG A 33 -5.11 -8.83 9.92
N VAL A 34 -4.02 -8.09 9.75
CA VAL A 34 -3.13 -8.18 8.59
C VAL A 34 -1.72 -8.48 9.06
N TRP A 35 -1.07 -9.47 8.44
CA TRP A 35 0.38 -9.60 8.49
C TRP A 35 0.98 -8.75 7.38
N LEU A 36 1.99 -7.96 7.73
CA LEU A 36 2.76 -7.13 6.82
C LEU A 36 4.21 -7.60 6.77
N THR A 37 4.80 -7.60 5.58
CA THR A 37 6.25 -7.55 5.38
C THR A 37 6.59 -6.22 4.71
N LEU A 38 7.21 -5.33 5.47
CA LEU A 38 7.71 -4.03 5.00
C LEU A 38 9.07 -4.24 4.31
N SER A 39 9.23 -3.75 3.08
CA SER A 39 10.51 -3.81 2.39
C SER A 39 11.60 -3.04 3.16
N GLY A 40 12.76 -3.65 3.31
CA GLY A 40 13.95 -3.00 3.85
C GLY A 40 14.62 -2.04 2.87
N THR A 41 15.69 -1.39 3.33
CA THR A 41 16.62 -0.59 2.53
C THR A 41 18.02 -1.22 2.57
N ALA A 42 19.02 -0.55 1.97
CA ALA A 42 20.41 -1.00 2.08
C ALA A 42 20.91 -1.02 3.54
N ASP A 43 20.38 -0.13 4.39
CA ASP A 43 20.84 0.07 5.76
C ASP A 43 19.89 -0.53 6.81
N GLN A 44 18.69 -0.97 6.40
CA GLN A 44 17.66 -1.50 7.31
C GLN A 44 17.05 -2.77 6.73
N PRO A 45 16.96 -3.87 7.50
CA PRO A 45 16.35 -5.10 7.02
C PRO A 45 14.84 -4.91 6.78
N ALA A 46 14.24 -5.85 6.06
CA ALA A 46 12.78 -5.97 6.01
C ALA A 46 12.22 -6.26 7.41
N GLU A 47 11.00 -5.78 7.66
CA GLU A 47 10.33 -5.92 8.96
C GLU A 47 8.96 -6.58 8.80
N ASP A 48 8.71 -7.61 9.61
CA ASP A 48 7.42 -8.30 9.68
C ASP A 48 6.59 -7.81 10.87
N LYS A 49 5.32 -7.48 10.64
CA LYS A 49 4.43 -6.92 11.68
C LYS A 49 3.01 -7.42 11.53
N TRP A 50 2.35 -7.64 12.66
CA TRP A 50 0.89 -7.77 12.71
C TRP A 50 0.27 -6.40 12.96
N LEU A 51 -0.84 -6.11 12.27
CA LEU A 51 -1.75 -5.03 12.61
C LEU A 51 -3.14 -5.59 12.86
N GLU A 52 -3.78 -5.12 13.93
CA GLU A 52 -5.18 -5.40 14.27
C GLU A 52 -6.10 -4.22 13.95
N ALA A 53 -7.41 -4.45 13.99
CA ALA A 53 -8.40 -3.41 13.75
C ALA A 53 -8.18 -2.17 14.65
N GLY A 54 -8.11 -1.00 14.02
CA GLY A 54 -7.80 0.28 14.66
C GLY A 54 -6.31 0.64 14.65
N GLU A 55 -5.42 -0.31 14.33
CA GLU A 55 -3.99 -0.05 14.18
C GLU A 55 -3.64 0.41 12.77
N ALA A 56 -2.51 1.11 12.67
CA ALA A 56 -2.01 1.60 11.41
C ALA A 56 -0.49 1.75 11.42
N VAL A 57 0.10 1.66 10.23
CA VAL A 57 1.52 1.91 10.01
C VAL A 57 1.71 3.00 8.96
N ALA A 58 2.72 3.84 9.17
CA ALA A 58 3.18 4.78 8.15
C ALA A 58 4.09 4.04 7.16
N LEU A 59 3.82 4.21 5.87
CA LEU A 59 4.65 3.73 4.77
C LEU A 59 5.43 4.91 4.21
N ALA A 60 6.75 4.80 4.18
CA ALA A 60 7.60 5.83 3.60
C ALA A 60 7.41 5.90 2.07
N PRO A 61 7.73 7.04 1.43
CA PRO A 61 7.86 7.13 -0.02
C PRO A 61 8.71 5.99 -0.59
N GLY A 62 8.25 5.38 -1.68
CA GLY A 62 8.91 4.24 -2.33
C GLY A 62 8.81 2.91 -1.58
N GLN A 63 8.33 2.89 -0.33
CA GLN A 63 8.27 1.65 0.45
C GLN A 63 7.20 0.70 -0.09
N THR A 64 7.64 -0.52 -0.38
CA THR A 64 6.78 -1.62 -0.81
C THR A 64 6.38 -2.44 0.41
N VAL A 65 5.15 -2.93 0.42
CA VAL A 65 4.65 -3.81 1.49
C VAL A 65 3.88 -4.98 0.90
N VAL A 66 4.14 -6.17 1.42
CA VAL A 66 3.30 -7.35 1.21
C VAL A 66 2.34 -7.45 2.38
N LEU A 67 1.06 -7.70 2.09
CA LEU A 67 0.01 -7.89 3.07
C LEU A 67 -0.60 -9.26 2.94
N GLU A 68 -0.94 -9.92 4.04
CA GLU A 68 -1.78 -11.11 4.09
C GLU A 68 -2.89 -10.94 5.14
N GLY A 69 -4.14 -11.25 4.78
CA GLY A 69 -5.26 -11.20 5.70
C GLY A 69 -5.32 -12.44 6.59
N TRP A 70 -5.71 -12.30 7.86
CA TRP A 70 -5.88 -13.45 8.77
C TRP A 70 -7.00 -13.28 9.81
N PRO A 71 -8.06 -14.14 9.81
CA PRO A 71 -8.45 -15.04 8.72
C PRO A 71 -9.09 -14.29 7.54
N ALA A 72 -9.28 -12.98 7.67
CA ALA A 72 -9.61 -12.01 6.63
C ALA A 72 -9.41 -10.61 7.24
N ALA A 73 -9.25 -9.58 6.41
CA ALA A 73 -9.13 -8.21 6.87
C ALA A 73 -9.74 -7.20 5.90
N ASP A 74 -10.22 -6.10 6.47
CA ASP A 74 -10.55 -4.88 5.74
C ASP A 74 -9.52 -3.82 6.11
N PHE A 75 -8.95 -3.15 5.12
CA PHE A 75 -7.95 -2.09 5.35
C PHE A 75 -8.11 -0.92 4.38
N GLU A 76 -7.50 0.21 4.74
CA GLU A 76 -7.48 1.42 3.95
C GLU A 76 -6.04 1.87 3.71
N LEU A 77 -5.79 2.44 2.53
CA LEU A 77 -4.56 3.13 2.22
C LEU A 77 -4.85 4.63 2.09
N LEU A 78 -4.39 5.39 3.06
CA LEU A 78 -4.63 6.82 3.19
C LEU A 78 -3.43 7.61 2.67
N LEU A 79 -3.70 8.65 1.90
CA LEU A 79 -2.73 9.66 1.51
C LEU A 79 -2.84 10.87 2.45
N PRO A 80 -1.77 11.65 2.64
CA PRO A 80 -1.86 12.91 3.34
C PRO A 80 -2.77 13.88 2.55
N PRO A 81 -3.50 14.76 3.26
CA PRO A 81 -4.41 15.70 2.61
C PRO A 81 -3.63 16.59 1.64
N GLY A 82 -4.06 16.64 0.38
CA GLY A 82 -3.43 17.43 -0.68
C GLY A 82 -2.50 16.64 -1.63
N SER A 83 -2.29 15.33 -1.39
CA SER A 83 -1.62 14.48 -2.38
C SER A 83 -2.48 14.35 -3.65
N THR A 84 -1.99 14.85 -4.77
CA THR A 84 -2.64 14.64 -6.08
C THR A 84 -2.00 13.44 -6.77
N SER A 85 -2.81 12.41 -7.05
CA SER A 85 -2.38 11.26 -7.85
C SER A 85 -2.21 11.69 -9.31
N SER A 86 -1.02 12.19 -9.67
CA SER A 86 -0.66 12.47 -11.05
C SER A 86 -0.25 11.18 -11.77
N SER A 87 -1.23 10.32 -12.07
CA SER A 87 -1.01 9.24 -13.03
C SER A 87 -1.05 9.81 -14.46
N ARG A 88 0.12 10.11 -15.03
CA ARG A 88 0.28 10.12 -16.49
C ARG A 88 1.34 9.10 -16.87
N GLY A 89 0.86 7.94 -17.33
CA GLY A 89 1.68 7.00 -18.06
C GLY A 89 2.32 7.67 -19.27
N LEU A 90 3.65 7.73 -19.27
CA LEU A 90 4.43 7.94 -20.48
C LEU A 90 4.44 6.61 -21.25
N PHE A 91 3.43 6.43 -22.10
CA PHE A 91 3.55 5.45 -23.18
C PHE A 91 4.66 5.93 -24.13
N GLY A 92 5.78 5.22 -24.07
CA GLY A 92 6.91 5.38 -24.97
C GLY A 92 6.52 5.15 -26.43
N SER A 93 6.93 6.11 -27.24
CA SER A 93 7.22 6.07 -28.67
C SER A 93 7.33 4.68 -29.32
N ARG A 94 6.53 4.47 -30.38
CA ARG A 94 7.00 3.81 -31.61
C ARG A 94 6.42 4.51 -32.85
N LEU A 95 7.25 5.34 -33.48
CA LEU A 95 7.11 5.72 -34.88
C LEU A 95 7.45 4.49 -35.73
N PHE A 96 6.46 3.92 -36.42
CA PHE A 96 6.72 3.01 -37.53
C PHE A 96 6.83 3.83 -38.81
N GLY A 97 8.02 3.87 -39.38
CA GLY A 97 8.28 4.40 -40.71
C GLY A 97 8.98 3.35 -41.56
N ARG A 98 8.26 2.81 -42.54
CA ARG A 98 8.61 2.66 -43.96
C ARG A 98 7.65 1.71 -44.66
#